data_AF-A0AAP0PKP7-F1
#
_entry.id   AF-A0AAP0PKP7-F1
#
_cell.length_a   1.000
_cell.length_b   1.000
_cell.length_c   1.000
_cell.angle_alpha   90.00
_cell.angle_beta   90.00
_cell.angle_gamma   90.00
#
_symmetry.space_group_name_H-M   'P 1'
#
loop_
_entity.id
_entity.type
_entity.pdbx_description
1 polymer ?
#
loop_
_entity_poly.entity_id
_entity_poly.type
_entity_poly.pdbx_seq_one_letter_code
_entity_poly.pdbx_strand_id
1 'polypeptide(L)' 'MEGEKGPVCVTGGAGFFASWLIMRLLQRGYSVHATFRSDPKCKEDVSHLVSLPEASGKLKFFEANLGT' A
#
# COMPACT_ATOMS: atom_id res chain seq x y z
N MET A 1 6.63 14.72 22.45
CA MET A 1 6.89 13.40 21.83
C MET A 1 5.70 13.12 20.93
N GLU A 2 5.83 13.36 19.64
CA GLU A 2 4.76 13.05 18.69
C GLU A 2 4.64 11.52 18.66
N GLY A 3 3.52 10.98 19.15
CA GLY A 3 3.32 9.54 19.24
C GLY A 3 3.52 8.90 17.87
N GLU A 4 4.22 7.76 17.82
CA GLU A 4 4.40 7.02 16.57
C GLU A 4 3.05 6.81 15.90
N LYS A 5 2.95 7.23 14.64
CA LYS A 5 1.75 7.07 13.83
C LYS A 5 1.52 5.57 13.63
N GLY A 6 0.39 5.08 14.14
CA GLY A 6 0.02 3.67 14.03
C GLY A 6 -0.09 3.19 12.57
N PRO A 7 -0.04 1.87 12.34
CA PRO A 7 -0.12 1.30 11.00
C PRO A 7 -1.49 1.55 10.36
N VAL A 8 -1.50 1.87 9.07
CA VAL A 8 -2.70 2.10 8.25
C VAL A 8 -2.85 0.98 7.22
N CYS A 9 -4.04 0.38 7.14
CA CYS A 9 -4.36 -0.60 6.10
C CYS A 9 -5.10 0.07 4.93
N VAL A 10 -4.62 -0.14 3.71
CA VAL A 10 -5.23 0.29 2.45
C VAL A 10 -5.64 -0.97 1.68
N THR A 11 -6.95 -1.19 1.57
CA THR A 11 -7.48 -2.30 0.77
C THR A 11 -7.56 -1.89 -0.71
N GLY A 12 -7.19 -2.79 -1.62
CA GLY A 12 -7.13 -2.47 -3.06
C GLY A 12 -5.97 -1.54 -3.42
N GLY A 13 -4.84 -1.71 -2.74
CA GLY A 13 -3.61 -0.93 -2.84
C GLY A 13 -2.97 -0.86 -4.23
N ALA A 14 -3.28 -1.81 -5.12
CA ALA A 14 -2.76 -1.83 -6.47
C ALA A 14 -3.48 -0.89 -7.46
N GLY A 15 -4.59 -0.27 -7.04
CA GLY A 15 -5.33 0.67 -7.87
C GLY A 15 -4.64 2.03 -8.03
N PHE A 16 -4.95 2.73 -9.13
CA PHE A 16 -4.39 4.06 -9.43
C PHE A 16 -4.62 5.11 -8.34
N PHE A 17 -5.81 5.13 -7.73
CA PHE A 17 -6.09 6.06 -6.62
C PHE A 17 -5.40 5.62 -5.33
N ALA A 18 -5.30 4.32 -5.10
CA ALA A 18 -4.68 3.78 -3.91
C ALA A 18 -3.17 4.06 -3.89
N SER A 19 -2.50 4.04 -5.05
CA SER A 19 -1.08 4.38 -5.14
C SER A 19 -0.75 5.81 -4.71
N TRP A 20 -1.58 6.77 -5.10
CA TRP A 20 -1.48 8.16 -4.66
C TRP A 20 -1.74 8.33 -3.16
N LEU A 21 -2.71 7.59 -2.62
CA LEU A 21 -3.00 7.59 -1.19
C LEU A 21 -1.82 7.02 -0.39
N ILE A 22 -1.28 5.88 -0.81
CA ILE A 22 -0.12 5.24 -0.19
C ILE A 22 1.07 6.19 -0.17
N MET A 23 1.39 6.84 -1.30
CA MET A 23 2.45 7.84 -1.40
C MET A 23 2.26 8.98 -0.38
N ARG A 24 1.05 9.55 -0.29
CA ARG A 24 0.74 10.64 0.67
C ARG A 24 0.85 10.19 2.13
N LEU A 25 0.48 8.94 2.44
CA LEU A 25 0.58 8.39 3.79
C LEU A 25 2.05 8.18 4.20
N LEU A 26 2.86 7.64 3.29
CA LEU A 26 4.30 7.46 3.50
C LEU A 26 5.00 8.81 3.75
N GLN A 27 4.72 9.83 2.93
CA GLN A 27 5.22 11.21 3.10
C GLN A 27 4.84 11.86 4.43
N ARG A 28 3.73 11.43 5.02
CA ARG A 28 3.28 11.89 6.34
C ARG A 28 3.89 11.09 7.48
N GLY A 29 4.74 10.11 7.18
CA GLY A 29 5.42 9.27 8.15
C GLY A 29 4.59 8.10 8.68
N TYR A 30 3.50 7.71 7.99
CA TYR A 30 2.73 6.51 8.37
C TYR A 30 3.41 5.23 7.89
N SER A 31 3.25 4.16 8.66
CA SER A 31 3.47 2.79 8.18
C SER A 31 2.21 2.30 7.47
N VAL A 32 2.35 1.77 6.25
CA VAL A 32 1.24 1.43 5.37
C VAL A 32 1.26 -0.06 5.04
N HIS A 33 0.13 -0.71 5.20
CA HIS A 33 -0.14 -2.07 4.74
C HIS A 33 -1.10 -1.99 3.56
N ALA A 34 -0.64 -2.35 2.37
CA ALA A 34 -1.45 -2.34 1.16
C ALA A 34 -1.90 -3.76 0.81
N THR A 35 -3.16 -3.95 0.46
CA THR A 35 -3.63 -5.25 -0.05
C THR A 35 -3.76 -5.26 -1.57
N PHE A 36 -3.44 -6.38 -2.20
CA PHE A 36 -3.62 -6.58 -3.64
C PHE A 36 -4.28 -7.94 -3.90
N ARG A 37 -4.83 -8.12 -5.09
CA ARG A 37 -5.41 -9.38 -5.54
C ARG A 37 -4.46 -10.06 -6.51
N SER A 38 -4.10 -11.31 -6.22
CA SER A 38 -3.41 -12.16 -7.18
C SER A 38 -4.42 -12.71 -8.20
N ASP A 39 -4.83 -11.88 -9.17
CA ASP A 39 -5.70 -12.33 -10.25
C ASP A 39 -4.86 -12.77 -11.48
N PRO A 40 -5.01 -14.02 -11.96
CA PRO A 40 -4.25 -14.50 -13.12
C PRO A 40 -4.65 -13.83 -14.45
N LYS A 41 -5.83 -13.20 -14.52
CA LYS A 41 -6.29 -12.44 -15.69
C LYS A 41 -5.92 -10.95 -15.60
N CYS A 42 -5.84 -10.41 -14.39
CA CYS A 42 -5.42 -9.04 -14.13
C CYS A 42 -4.19 -9.03 -13.22
N LYS A 43 -3.00 -9.01 -13.82
CA LYS A 43 -1.77 -8.75 -13.06
C LYS A 43 -1.81 -7.32 -12.54
N GLU A 44 -2.11 -7.18 -11.26
CA GLU A 44 -1.94 -5.94 -10.52
C GLU A 44 -0.43 -5.71 -10.31
N ASP A 45 0.16 -4.83 -11.12
CA ASP A 45 1.57 -4.47 -10.97
C ASP A 45 1.71 -3.52 -9.77
N VAL A 46 2.33 -3.99 -8.68
CA VAL A 46 2.65 -3.18 -7.49
C VAL A 46 4.07 -2.61 -7.54
N SER A 47 4.79 -2.80 -8.65
CA SER A 47 6.19 -2.39 -8.80
C SER A 47 6.36 -0.88 -8.66
N HIS A 48 5.37 -0.11 -9.14
CA HIS A 48 5.33 1.35 -9.01
C HIS A 48 5.14 1.85 -7.57
N LEU A 49 4.66 1.01 -6.65
CA LEU A 49 4.53 1.34 -5.23
C LEU A 49 5.83 1.11 -4.47
N VAL A 50 6.62 0.11 -4.92
CA VAL A 50 7.93 -0.21 -4.36
C VAL A 50 8.97 0.87 -4.72
N SER A 51 8.81 1.54 -5.86
CA SER A 51 9.70 2.64 -6.29
C SER A 51 9.45 3.97 -5.57
N LEU A 52 8.44 4.06 -4.70
CA LEU A 52 8.14 5.29 -3.97
C LEU A 52 9.24 5.58 -2.93
N PRO A 53 9.67 6.85 -2.81
CA PRO A 53 10.53 7.27 -1.70
C PRO A 53 9.81 6.97 -0.38
N GLU A 54 10.56 6.48 0.60
CA GLU A 54 10.05 6.06 1.93
C GLU A 54 9.22 4.77 1.97
N ALA A 55 9.02 4.07 0.85
CA ALA A 55 8.39 2.75 0.85
C ALA A 55 9.24 1.69 1.55
N SER A 56 10.58 1.82 1.48
CA SER A 56 11.52 0.88 2.09
C SER A 56 11.35 0.84 3.61
N GLY A 57 10.78 -0.26 4.11
CA GLY A 57 10.57 -0.53 5.54
C GLY A 57 9.21 -0.09 6.11
N LYS A 58 8.53 0.88 5.49
CA LYS A 58 7.21 1.37 5.96
C LYS A 58 6.03 0.82 5.15
N LEU A 59 6.25 0.35 3.92
CA LEU A 59 5.22 -0.24 3.08
C LEU A 59 5.31 -1.77 3.09
N LYS A 60 4.19 -2.45 3.38
CA LYS A 60 4.07 -3.91 3.29
C LYS A 60 2.89 -4.29 2.42
N PHE A 61 3.07 -5.30 1.57
CA PHE A 61 2.02 -5.82 0.71
C PHE A 61 1.45 -7.11 1.28
N PHE A 62 0.13 -7.26 1.19
CA PHE A 62 -0.59 -8.45 1.58
C PHE A 62 -1.51 -8.88 0.45
N GLU A 63 -1.48 -10.17 0.10
CA GLU A 63 -2.50 -10.71 -0.77
C GLU A 63 -3.83 -10.79 -0.01
N ALA A 64 -4.90 -10.24 -0.57
CA ALA A 64 -6.24 -10.35 0.01
C ALA A 64 -7.29 -10.49 -1.09
N ASN A 65 -8.11 -11.52 -0.99
CA ASN A 65 -9.31 -11.67 -1.78
C ASN A 65 -10.52 -11.21 -0.96
N LEU A 66 -11.04 -10.02 -1.27
CA LEU A 66 -12.23 -9.44 -0.63
C LEU A 66 -13.53 -9.74 -1.40
N GLY A 67 -13.50 -10.68 -2.35
CA GLY A 67 -14.72 -11.19 -2.97
C GLY A 67 -15.61 -11.87 -1.93
N THR A 68 -16.90 -11.54 -1.94
CA THR A 68 -17.97 -12.27 -1.25
C THR A 68 -18.36 -13.52 -2.02
#